data_AF-A0A966KMU6-F1
#
_entry.id   AF-A0A966KMU6-F1
#
_cell.length_a   1.000
_cell.length_b   1.000
_cell.length_c   1.000
_cell.angle_alpha   90.00
_cell.angle_beta   90.00
_cell.angle_gamma   90.00
#
_symmetry.space_group_name_H-M   'P 1'
#
loop_
_entity.id
_entity.type
_entity.pdbx_description
1 polymer ?
#
loop_
_entity_poly.entity_id
_entity_poly.type
_entity_poly.pdbx_seq_one_letter_code
_entity_poly.pdbx_strand_id
1 'polypeptide(L)'
;VMARFKRLDDFEVFFLTGTDEHGQKVETAAKNKQLNPKDFVDEVSVNFRNLLDCMHFSNDDFIRTTEKRHFESCQKIWNKLVENGNIYLGKYSGWYAVRDEAFFLESEIVDGKAAVATRFSVGLNDSESYDAFALLADLPDLWDLTVPDYSVEMGNSRFIKEAALKDSVLKARQLTSKPVVSVGRLTSPDTMVQLLRENVQDLIGAARPSIADPFLPNKISTGNLEDIRECIGCNVCYAHDSLGVPIRCTQNPTMGEEWRNGWHPEKILTTKKRKRVLVVGSGPAGLEASRVLGEMGHKVALAEKSRELGGRIITEAKLPGLSEWIRVRDWRITQINKCQNIEVFPESFMTSESVLELGYENVIIATGARWAKDSIGRHSNCDFREADIGMIISGDEVLEKSVKSKSKFVVYDDDHYYFGSVLALELKRQGHQVTLVCPAGRICSWGEFTDEQTRSNTEVIQAGIKVINNYKIEAVTNGIAELSCVFSGETKEIVCDFVIPITRKIPITDLYDDLCSKKQEFRDNGIEKIMKIGDAEAPSIIAAAVHSGYRSAIEIDNPA
;
A
#
# COMPACT_ATOMS: atom_id res chain seq x y z
N VAL A 1 -13.36 -8.77 23.30
CA VAL A 1 -13.71 -7.46 22.71
C VAL A 1 -14.56 -7.61 21.45
N MET A 2 -14.10 -8.33 20.43
CA MET A 2 -14.84 -8.52 19.16
C MET A 2 -16.25 -9.10 19.32
N ALA A 3 -16.41 -10.18 20.11
CA ALA A 3 -17.73 -10.79 20.33
C ALA A 3 -18.74 -9.82 20.99
N ARG A 4 -18.29 -9.01 21.95
CA ARG A 4 -19.12 -7.99 22.60
C ARG A 4 -19.51 -6.88 21.63
N PHE A 5 -18.56 -6.40 20.83
CA PHE A 5 -18.81 -5.39 19.80
C PHE A 5 -19.82 -5.89 18.76
N LYS A 6 -19.66 -7.10 18.25
CA LYS A 6 -20.59 -7.68 17.27
C LYS A 6 -21.99 -7.93 17.81
N ARG A 7 -22.12 -8.30 19.09
CA ARG A 7 -23.44 -8.38 19.75
C ARG A 7 -24.09 -7.00 19.93
N LEU A 8 -23.30 -5.92 20.10
CA LEU A 8 -23.83 -4.55 20.15
C LEU A 8 -24.29 -4.04 18.77
N ASP A 9 -23.73 -4.60 17.70
CA ASP A 9 -24.15 -4.35 16.31
C ASP A 9 -25.29 -5.30 15.86
N ASP A 10 -26.03 -5.89 16.81
CA ASP A 10 -27.16 -6.80 16.57
C ASP A 10 -26.83 -8.09 15.77
N PHE A 11 -25.56 -8.50 15.70
CA PHE A 11 -25.20 -9.80 15.13
C PHE A 11 -25.44 -10.94 16.13
N GLU A 12 -25.91 -12.08 15.61
CA GLU A 12 -25.84 -13.35 16.34
C GLU A 12 -24.38 -13.82 16.41
N VAL A 13 -23.83 -13.90 17.62
CA VAL A 13 -22.43 -14.23 17.85
C VAL A 13 -22.32 -15.45 18.75
N PHE A 14 -21.69 -16.51 18.23
CA PHE A 14 -21.26 -17.66 19.00
C PHE A 14 -19.76 -17.54 19.34
N PHE A 15 -19.44 -17.26 20.60
CA PHE A 15 -18.09 -17.14 21.11
C PHE A 15 -17.67 -18.42 21.86
N LEU A 16 -16.79 -19.18 21.22
CA LEU A 16 -16.18 -20.38 21.77
C LEU A 16 -14.79 -20.05 22.36
N THR A 17 -14.49 -20.58 23.54
CA THR A 17 -13.16 -20.55 24.17
C THR A 17 -12.86 -21.88 24.87
N GLY A 18 -11.66 -22.05 25.45
CA GLY A 18 -11.30 -23.33 26.05
C GLY A 18 -9.88 -23.44 26.59
N THR A 19 -9.55 -24.64 27.08
CA THR A 19 -8.20 -25.02 27.51
C THR A 19 -7.67 -26.17 26.66
N ASP A 20 -6.44 -26.00 26.15
CA ASP A 20 -5.67 -27.10 25.60
C ASP A 20 -4.88 -27.80 26.71
N GLU A 21 -5.17 -29.08 26.86
CA GLU A 21 -4.77 -29.94 27.97
C GLU A 21 -3.88 -31.10 27.50
N HIS A 22 -3.55 -31.16 26.20
CA HIS A 22 -2.68 -32.18 25.63
C HIS A 22 -1.32 -31.56 25.27
N GLY A 23 -0.26 -32.00 25.93
CA GLY A 23 1.10 -31.56 25.61
C GLY A 23 2.15 -32.13 26.56
N GLN A 24 3.38 -32.31 26.07
CA GLN A 24 4.48 -32.82 26.90
C GLN A 24 4.80 -31.90 28.07
N LYS A 25 4.67 -30.57 27.87
CA LYS A 25 4.82 -29.57 28.93
C LYS A 25 3.76 -29.73 30.03
N VAL A 26 2.50 -30.00 29.67
CA VAL A 26 1.41 -30.24 30.62
C VAL A 26 1.65 -31.52 31.41
N GLU A 27 2.04 -32.61 30.74
CA GLU A 27 2.39 -33.87 31.38
C GLU A 27 3.59 -33.71 32.34
N THR A 28 4.62 -32.97 31.93
CA THR A 28 5.81 -32.69 32.74
C THR A 28 5.46 -31.83 33.95
N ALA A 29 4.63 -30.79 33.79
CA ALA A 29 4.16 -29.96 34.89
C ALA A 29 3.32 -30.76 35.90
N ALA A 30 2.44 -31.65 35.43
CA ALA A 30 1.68 -32.56 36.29
C ALA A 30 2.61 -33.49 37.08
N LYS A 31 3.60 -34.11 36.42
CA LYS A 31 4.63 -34.95 37.07
C LYS A 31 5.42 -34.18 38.13
N ASN A 32 5.86 -32.95 37.83
CA ASN A 32 6.58 -32.10 38.77
C ASN A 32 5.74 -31.74 40.00
N LYS A 33 4.42 -31.61 39.84
CA LYS A 33 3.46 -31.43 40.93
C LYS A 33 2.99 -32.74 41.57
N GLN A 34 3.49 -33.90 41.12
CA GLN A 34 3.08 -35.22 41.59
C GLN A 34 1.56 -35.49 41.43
N LEU A 35 0.95 -34.93 40.39
CA LEU A 35 -0.44 -35.13 40.04
C LEU A 35 -0.56 -36.00 38.77
N ASN A 36 -1.68 -36.71 38.63
CA ASN A 36 -2.05 -37.26 37.33
C ASN A 36 -2.33 -36.09 36.37
N PRO A 37 -1.91 -36.15 35.09
CA PRO A 37 -2.21 -35.12 34.09
C PRO A 37 -3.67 -34.66 34.08
N LYS A 38 -4.64 -35.58 34.23
CA LYS A 38 -6.06 -35.23 34.20
C LYS A 38 -6.47 -34.36 35.39
N ASP A 39 -6.00 -34.70 36.59
CA ASP A 39 -6.30 -33.94 37.81
C ASP A 39 -5.64 -32.55 37.76
N PHE A 40 -4.41 -32.48 37.23
CA PHE A 40 -3.70 -31.22 37.03
C PHE A 40 -4.45 -30.28 36.07
N VAL A 41 -4.91 -30.78 34.92
CA VAL A 41 -5.64 -29.93 33.97
C VAL A 41 -7.05 -29.60 34.44
N ASP A 42 -7.68 -30.45 35.25
CA ASP A 42 -8.95 -30.14 35.93
C ASP A 42 -8.80 -28.91 36.83
N GLU A 43 -7.73 -28.85 37.64
CA GLU A 43 -7.43 -27.70 38.49
C GLU A 43 -7.10 -26.45 37.67
N VAL A 44 -6.24 -26.59 36.67
CA VAL A 44 -5.81 -25.46 35.83
C VAL A 44 -6.98 -24.86 35.05
N SER A 45 -7.87 -25.69 34.50
CA SER A 45 -9.03 -25.22 33.72
C SER A 45 -10.00 -24.37 34.56
N VAL A 46 -10.13 -24.65 35.85
CA VAL A 46 -10.93 -23.84 36.78
C VAL A 46 -10.42 -22.41 36.87
N ASN A 47 -9.09 -22.20 36.86
CA ASN A 47 -8.52 -20.85 36.89
C ASN A 47 -8.92 -20.03 35.65
N PHE A 48 -8.93 -20.65 34.47
CA PHE A 48 -9.38 -20.00 33.24
C PHE A 48 -10.87 -19.67 33.27
N ARG A 49 -11.71 -20.58 33.81
CA ARG A 49 -13.15 -20.32 33.97
C ARG A 49 -13.42 -19.17 34.94
N ASN A 50 -12.76 -19.17 36.10
CA ASN A 50 -12.89 -18.10 37.09
C ASN A 50 -12.43 -16.74 36.54
N LEU A 51 -11.44 -16.72 35.63
CA LEU A 51 -10.99 -15.50 34.97
C LEU A 51 -12.09 -14.91 34.07
N LEU A 52 -12.88 -15.75 33.39
CA LEU A 52 -14.00 -15.28 32.57
C LEU A 52 -15.01 -14.50 33.42
N ASP A 53 -15.36 -15.04 34.59
CA ASP A 53 -16.28 -14.40 35.53
C ASP A 53 -15.69 -13.09 36.09
N CYS A 54 -14.44 -13.14 36.55
CA CYS A 54 -13.74 -11.98 37.12
C CYS A 54 -13.64 -10.82 36.13
N MET A 55 -13.45 -11.11 34.84
CA MET A 55 -13.31 -10.12 33.78
C MET A 55 -14.64 -9.79 33.07
N HIS A 56 -15.76 -10.34 33.55
CA HIS A 56 -17.09 -10.19 32.94
C HIS A 56 -17.12 -10.53 31.44
N PHE A 57 -16.48 -11.65 31.07
CA PHE A 57 -16.52 -12.20 29.73
C PHE A 57 -17.75 -13.09 29.56
N SER A 58 -18.44 -12.95 28.43
CA SER A 58 -19.60 -13.79 28.07
C SER A 58 -19.26 -14.63 26.84
N ASN A 59 -19.02 -15.92 27.06
CA ASN A 59 -18.84 -16.94 26.03
C ASN A 59 -20.07 -17.86 25.97
N ASP A 60 -20.30 -18.45 24.80
CA ASP A 60 -21.42 -19.36 24.55
C ASP A 60 -21.05 -20.82 24.83
N ASP A 61 -19.75 -21.14 24.71
CA ASP A 61 -19.22 -22.46 25.06
C ASP A 61 -17.78 -22.38 25.57
N PHE A 62 -17.43 -23.30 26.46
CA PHE A 62 -16.07 -23.51 26.98
C PHE A 62 -15.69 -24.97 26.79
N ILE A 63 -14.80 -25.24 25.85
CA ILE A 63 -14.37 -26.61 25.52
C ILE A 63 -13.02 -26.91 26.17
N ARG A 64 -12.93 -28.05 26.83
CA ARG A 64 -11.65 -28.61 27.26
C ARG A 64 -11.24 -29.72 26.31
N THR A 65 -9.97 -29.78 25.92
CA THR A 65 -9.54 -30.81 24.96
C THR A 65 -9.57 -32.24 25.53
N THR A 66 -9.81 -32.41 26.84
CA THR A 66 -10.08 -33.71 27.50
C THR A 66 -11.56 -34.10 27.55
N GLU A 67 -12.48 -33.27 27.07
CA GLU A 67 -13.90 -33.62 27.04
C GLU A 67 -14.23 -34.65 25.96
N LYS A 68 -15.17 -35.55 26.25
CA LYS A 68 -15.61 -36.60 25.32
C LYS A 68 -16.04 -36.06 23.95
N ARG A 69 -16.80 -34.96 23.93
CA ARG A 69 -17.27 -34.32 22.70
C ARG A 69 -16.13 -33.80 21.81
N HIS A 70 -15.02 -33.38 22.43
CA HIS A 70 -13.84 -32.91 21.71
C HIS A 70 -13.14 -34.10 21.06
N PHE A 71 -12.95 -35.20 21.80
CA PHE A 71 -12.39 -36.44 21.23
C PHE A 71 -13.20 -36.96 20.05
N GLU A 72 -14.52 -37.05 20.17
CA GLU A 72 -15.40 -37.50 19.08
C GLU A 72 -15.25 -36.61 17.83
N SER A 73 -15.14 -35.30 18.01
CA SER A 73 -14.93 -34.34 16.93
C SER A 73 -13.55 -34.50 16.27
N CYS A 74 -12.48 -34.58 17.06
CA CYS A 74 -11.12 -34.80 16.56
C CYS A 74 -10.99 -36.14 15.83
N GLN A 75 -11.56 -37.22 16.36
CA GLN A 75 -11.58 -38.53 15.71
C GLN A 75 -12.30 -38.48 14.38
N LYS A 76 -13.41 -37.75 14.28
CA LYS A 76 -14.13 -37.57 13.01
C LYS A 76 -13.28 -36.85 11.97
N ILE A 77 -12.59 -35.78 12.36
CA ILE A 77 -11.66 -35.05 11.48
C ILE A 77 -10.50 -35.95 11.06
N TRP A 78 -9.86 -36.62 12.02
CA TRP A 78 -8.76 -37.55 11.80
C TRP A 78 -9.13 -38.65 10.81
N ASN A 79 -10.25 -39.33 11.06
CA ASN A 79 -10.75 -40.40 10.19
C ASN A 79 -11.03 -39.87 8.79
N LYS A 80 -11.59 -38.66 8.65
CA LYS A 80 -11.82 -38.07 7.33
C LYS A 80 -10.51 -37.81 6.57
N LEU A 81 -9.46 -37.37 7.26
CA LEU A 81 -8.14 -37.17 6.67
C LEU A 81 -7.48 -38.50 6.28
N VAL A 82 -7.61 -39.54 7.11
CA VAL A 82 -7.16 -40.91 6.79
C VAL A 82 -7.90 -41.46 5.56
N GLU A 83 -9.24 -41.36 5.53
CA GLU A 83 -10.09 -41.80 4.41
C GLU A 83 -9.72 -41.12 3.10
N ASN A 84 -9.34 -39.84 3.15
CA ASN A 84 -8.92 -39.07 1.98
C ASN A 84 -7.43 -39.29 1.61
N GLY A 85 -6.70 -40.17 2.30
CA GLY A 85 -5.28 -40.44 2.04
C GLY A 85 -4.31 -39.33 2.48
N ASN A 86 -4.77 -38.36 3.30
CA ASN A 86 -3.96 -37.24 3.77
C ASN A 86 -3.16 -37.56 5.03
N ILE A 87 -3.44 -38.68 5.70
CA ILE A 87 -2.65 -39.18 6.85
C ILE A 87 -2.07 -40.54 6.49
N TYR A 88 -0.75 -40.65 6.61
CA TYR A 88 0.01 -41.85 6.32
C TYR A 88 1.10 -42.03 7.37
N LEU A 89 1.48 -43.30 7.63
CA LEU A 89 2.54 -43.61 8.60
C LEU A 89 3.90 -43.25 7.98
N GLY A 90 4.60 -42.30 8.58
CA GLY A 90 5.98 -41.93 8.23
C GLY A 90 6.89 -42.03 9.45
N LYS A 91 8.20 -42.07 9.19
CA LYS A 91 9.22 -41.83 10.23
C LYS A 91 9.86 -40.49 9.95
N TYR A 92 9.84 -39.61 10.94
CA TYR A 92 10.52 -38.33 10.89
C TYR A 92 11.47 -38.24 12.07
N SER A 93 12.74 -37.96 11.78
CA SER A 93 13.80 -37.74 12.76
C SER A 93 14.54 -36.49 12.37
N GLY A 94 14.83 -35.63 13.34
CA GLY A 94 15.55 -34.39 13.13
C GLY A 94 15.93 -33.77 14.46
N TRP A 95 16.61 -32.63 14.42
CA TRP A 95 16.93 -31.86 15.61
C TRP A 95 15.64 -31.29 16.19
N TYR A 96 15.35 -31.57 17.46
CA TYR A 96 14.12 -31.11 18.11
C TYR A 96 14.44 -30.12 19.22
N ALA A 97 13.93 -28.90 19.11
CA ALA A 97 14.04 -27.91 20.16
C ALA A 97 12.90 -28.08 21.16
N VAL A 98 13.22 -28.55 22.37
CA VAL A 98 12.22 -28.71 23.46
C VAL A 98 11.58 -27.37 23.84
N ARG A 99 12.34 -26.27 23.75
CA ARG A 99 11.84 -24.91 24.01
C ARG A 99 10.73 -24.52 23.02
N ASP A 100 11.04 -24.66 21.74
CA ASP A 100 10.21 -24.18 20.63
C ASP A 100 9.17 -25.21 20.17
N GLU A 101 9.25 -26.44 20.70
CA GLU A 101 8.41 -27.60 20.35
C GLU A 101 8.39 -27.91 18.84
N ALA A 102 9.50 -27.58 18.17
CA ALA A 102 9.64 -27.67 16.72
C ALA A 102 10.90 -28.45 16.32
N PHE A 103 10.83 -29.10 15.15
CA PHE A 103 11.99 -29.69 14.52
C PHE A 103 12.69 -28.67 13.63
N PHE A 104 14.02 -28.70 13.66
CA PHE A 104 14.93 -27.91 12.84
C PHE A 104 15.62 -28.82 11.82
N LEU A 105 15.86 -28.28 10.63
CA LEU A 105 16.68 -28.90 9.60
C LEU A 105 18.15 -28.83 10.00
N GLU A 106 18.95 -29.79 9.53
CA GLU A 106 20.42 -29.76 9.73
C GLU A 106 21.04 -28.43 9.26
N SER A 107 20.50 -27.83 8.19
CA SER A 107 20.95 -26.55 7.65
C SER A 107 20.63 -25.34 8.53
N GLU A 108 19.76 -25.49 9.52
CA GLU A 108 19.36 -24.43 10.47
C GLU A 108 20.18 -24.47 11.76
N ILE A 109 21.10 -25.44 11.87
CA ILE A 109 21.86 -25.74 13.07
C ILE A 109 23.36 -25.60 12.79
N VAL A 110 24.07 -24.92 13.69
CA VAL A 110 25.53 -24.88 13.72
C VAL A 110 25.97 -25.38 15.10
N ASP A 111 26.81 -26.41 15.12
CA ASP A 111 27.32 -27.05 16.36
C ASP A 111 26.22 -27.43 17.37
N GLY A 112 25.11 -27.97 16.84
CA GLY A 112 23.96 -28.39 17.67
C GLY A 112 23.13 -27.24 18.25
N LYS A 113 23.34 -26.00 17.79
CA LYS A 113 22.59 -24.80 18.20
C LYS A 113 21.93 -24.10 17.02
N ALA A 114 20.74 -23.57 17.26
CA ALA A 114 20.09 -22.61 16.37
C ALA A 114 20.47 -21.19 16.79
N ALA A 115 20.68 -20.30 15.81
CA ALA A 115 20.95 -18.89 16.08
C ALA A 115 19.71 -18.19 16.65
N VAL A 116 19.90 -17.31 17.63
CA VAL A 116 18.86 -16.46 18.19
C VAL A 116 19.00 -15.05 17.64
N ALA A 117 18.04 -14.63 16.81
CA ALA A 117 17.89 -13.24 16.39
C ALA A 117 16.84 -12.54 17.26
N THR A 118 17.04 -11.28 17.62
CA THR A 118 16.04 -10.50 18.36
C THR A 118 15.97 -9.07 17.84
N ARG A 119 14.74 -8.56 17.76
CA ARG A 119 14.46 -7.18 17.40
C ARG A 119 14.41 -6.29 18.63
N PHE A 120 15.07 -5.14 18.60
CA PHE A 120 15.09 -4.17 19.69
C PHE A 120 15.05 -2.74 19.15
N SER A 121 14.33 -1.86 19.84
CA SER A 121 14.20 -0.46 19.43
C SER A 121 15.03 0.46 20.33
N VAL A 122 15.80 1.35 19.71
CA VAL A 122 16.62 2.36 20.38
C VAL A 122 16.21 3.76 19.91
N GLY A 123 16.00 4.69 20.83
CA GLY A 123 15.55 6.05 20.53
C GLY A 123 16.60 7.08 20.89
N LEU A 124 17.07 7.93 19.96
CA LEU A 124 18.09 8.97 20.25
C LEU A 124 17.77 9.83 21.48
N ASN A 125 16.49 10.14 21.68
CA ASN A 125 15.99 10.96 22.79
C ASN A 125 15.60 10.14 24.03
N ASP A 126 15.92 8.85 24.05
CA ASP A 126 15.59 7.91 25.11
C ASP A 126 16.87 7.17 25.54
N SER A 127 17.61 7.75 26.49
CA SER A 127 18.85 7.17 27.00
C SER A 127 18.63 5.81 27.65
N GLU A 128 17.48 5.60 28.30
CA GLU A 128 17.16 4.34 28.98
C GLU A 128 17.07 3.17 28.00
N SER A 129 16.60 3.42 26.76
CA SER A 129 16.61 2.38 25.71
C SER A 129 18.01 1.84 25.40
N TYR A 130 19.04 2.70 25.43
CA TYR A 130 20.43 2.27 25.21
C TYR A 130 21.01 1.56 26.43
N ASP A 131 20.66 1.98 27.65
CA ASP A 131 21.09 1.30 28.88
C ASP A 131 20.49 -0.11 28.94
N ALA A 132 19.20 -0.24 28.63
CA ALA A 132 18.52 -1.54 28.52
C ALA A 132 19.15 -2.42 27.44
N PHE A 133 19.45 -1.85 26.27
CA PHE A 133 20.14 -2.56 25.21
C PHE A 133 21.53 -3.04 25.65
N ALA A 134 22.33 -2.19 26.31
CA ALA A 134 23.66 -2.53 26.78
C ALA A 134 23.66 -3.72 27.77
N LEU A 135 22.65 -3.82 28.63
CA LEU A 135 22.49 -4.96 29.56
C LEU A 135 22.24 -6.29 28.85
N LEU A 136 21.68 -6.25 27.66
CA LEU A 136 21.28 -7.43 26.88
C LEU A 136 22.22 -7.68 25.69
N ALA A 137 23.15 -6.77 25.41
CA ALA A 137 23.82 -6.59 24.12
C ALA A 137 24.54 -7.83 23.57
N ASP A 138 24.98 -8.75 24.42
CA ASP A 138 25.70 -9.97 24.01
C ASP A 138 24.85 -11.25 24.11
N LEU A 139 23.56 -11.14 24.42
CA LEU A 139 22.66 -12.29 24.57
C LEU A 139 22.27 -12.97 23.25
N PRO A 140 21.74 -12.27 22.23
CA PRO A 140 21.40 -12.91 20.97
C PRO A 140 22.64 -13.09 20.08
N ASP A 141 22.47 -13.90 19.04
CA ASP A 141 23.46 -14.08 17.98
C ASP A 141 23.37 -12.97 16.92
N LEU A 142 22.21 -12.31 16.81
CA LEU A 142 21.98 -11.21 15.87
C LEU A 142 20.94 -10.21 16.40
N TRP A 143 21.22 -8.93 16.21
CA TRP A 143 20.30 -7.84 16.55
C TRP A 143 19.64 -7.25 15.30
N ASP A 144 18.31 -7.18 15.32
CA ASP A 144 17.54 -6.30 14.43
C ASP A 144 17.22 -5.00 15.17
N LEU A 145 17.93 -3.92 14.83
CA LEU A 145 17.81 -2.63 15.52
C LEU A 145 16.87 -1.69 14.79
N THR A 146 15.92 -1.10 15.51
CA THR A 146 14.98 -0.10 15.00
C THR A 146 14.87 1.11 15.92
N VAL A 147 13.88 1.97 15.64
CA VAL A 147 13.49 3.10 16.50
C VAL A 147 12.05 2.89 17.00
N PRO A 148 11.70 3.40 18.19
CA PRO A 148 10.36 3.20 18.75
C PRO A 148 9.25 3.97 18.01
N ASP A 149 9.59 5.08 17.33
CA ASP A 149 8.63 5.84 16.53
C ASP A 149 8.41 5.14 15.18
N TYR A 150 7.31 4.42 15.08
CA TYR A 150 6.94 3.68 13.87
C TYR A 150 6.75 4.59 12.64
N SER A 151 6.36 5.85 12.85
CA SER A 151 6.22 6.83 11.76
C SER A 151 7.58 7.29 11.18
N VAL A 152 8.69 6.93 11.85
CA VAL A 152 10.05 7.06 11.35
C VAL A 152 10.54 5.73 10.80
N GLU A 153 10.39 4.62 11.54
CA GLU A 153 10.79 3.27 11.09
C GLU A 153 10.14 2.90 9.75
N MET A 154 8.82 3.04 9.68
CA MET A 154 7.98 2.83 8.49
C MET A 154 7.65 4.13 7.77
N GLY A 155 8.47 5.16 7.94
CA GLY A 155 8.17 6.51 7.47
C GLY A 155 7.91 6.64 5.97
N ASN A 156 6.85 7.38 5.63
CA ASN A 156 6.49 7.78 4.27
C ASN A 156 7.58 8.69 3.69
N SER A 157 7.90 8.55 2.39
CA SER A 157 8.95 9.36 1.71
C SER A 157 8.68 10.85 1.73
N ARG A 158 7.41 11.21 1.89
CA ARG A 158 6.96 12.58 2.12
C ARG A 158 7.63 13.26 3.30
N PHE A 159 7.89 12.52 4.38
CA PHE A 159 8.42 13.09 5.61
C PHE A 159 9.79 12.54 6.00
N ILE A 160 10.07 11.28 5.67
CA ILE A 160 11.24 10.56 6.16
C ILE A 160 12.12 10.18 4.97
N LYS A 161 13.40 10.52 5.03
CA LYS A 161 14.38 10.21 3.99
C LYS A 161 15.02 8.82 4.21
N GLU A 162 15.67 8.34 3.15
CA GLU A 162 16.42 7.08 3.21
C GLU A 162 17.49 7.14 4.32
N ALA A 163 17.74 5.99 4.95
CA ALA A 163 18.69 5.81 6.05
C ALA A 163 18.43 6.68 7.31
N ALA A 164 17.19 7.12 7.54
CA ALA A 164 16.83 7.97 8.68
C ALA A 164 17.15 7.38 10.07
N LEU A 165 17.36 6.06 10.18
CA LEU A 165 17.67 5.41 11.46
C LEU A 165 19.16 5.37 11.78
N LYS A 166 20.01 5.80 10.83
CA LYS A 166 21.48 5.67 10.88
C LYS A 166 22.07 6.07 12.22
N ASP A 167 21.73 7.25 12.74
CA ASP A 167 22.35 7.79 13.95
C ASP A 167 21.96 6.99 15.21
N SER A 168 20.69 6.58 15.33
CA SER A 168 20.22 5.74 16.43
C SER A 168 20.93 4.38 16.41
N VAL A 169 21.01 3.76 15.23
CA VAL A 169 21.58 2.44 15.04
C VAL A 169 23.08 2.46 15.27
N LEU A 170 23.79 3.47 14.75
CA LEU A 170 25.24 3.63 14.95
C LEU A 170 25.58 3.76 16.44
N LYS A 171 24.79 4.51 17.22
CA LYS A 171 24.98 4.63 18.66
C LYS A 171 24.81 3.28 19.38
N ALA A 172 23.79 2.51 19.03
CA ALA A 172 23.57 1.19 19.63
C ALA A 172 24.62 0.15 19.18
N ARG A 173 25.08 0.23 17.92
CA ARG A 173 26.11 -0.66 17.37
C ARG A 173 27.41 -0.63 18.17
N GLN A 174 27.74 0.51 18.79
CA GLN A 174 28.91 0.67 19.66
C GLN A 174 28.82 -0.12 20.97
N LEU A 175 27.62 -0.60 21.34
CA LEU A 175 27.36 -1.29 22.61
C LEU A 175 27.37 -2.82 22.48
N THR A 176 27.44 -3.37 21.26
CA THR A 176 27.40 -4.83 21.02
C THR A 176 28.54 -5.28 20.11
N SER A 177 29.04 -6.49 20.37
CA SER A 177 29.95 -7.20 19.48
C SER A 177 29.23 -8.03 18.41
N LYS A 178 27.91 -8.22 18.58
CA LYS A 178 27.08 -9.08 17.73
C LYS A 178 26.73 -8.38 16.41
N PRO A 179 26.51 -9.14 15.32
CA PRO A 179 26.01 -8.60 14.06
C PRO A 179 24.69 -7.83 14.22
N VAL A 180 24.61 -6.69 13.55
CA VAL A 180 23.42 -5.82 13.51
C VAL A 180 22.84 -5.79 12.10
N VAL A 181 21.53 -5.98 11.99
CA VAL A 181 20.72 -5.61 10.84
C VAL A 181 19.84 -4.41 11.22
N SER A 182 19.64 -3.47 10.30
CA SER A 182 18.66 -2.41 10.47
C SER A 182 18.03 -2.01 9.14
N VAL A 183 16.91 -1.29 9.23
CA VAL A 183 16.11 -0.83 8.11
C VAL A 183 16.25 0.68 7.91
N GLY A 184 15.96 1.15 6.70
CA GLY A 184 16.02 2.60 6.41
C GLY A 184 15.42 2.98 5.07
N ARG A 185 14.45 2.19 4.55
CA ARG A 185 13.97 2.29 3.16
C ARG A 185 15.14 2.35 2.16
N LEU A 186 16.11 1.45 2.34
CA LEU A 186 17.34 1.40 1.57
C LEU A 186 17.05 0.92 0.14
N THR A 187 17.09 1.84 -0.82
CA THR A 187 16.92 1.54 -2.26
C THR A 187 18.19 1.78 -3.04
N SER A 188 19.06 2.68 -2.57
CA SER A 188 20.34 3.00 -3.19
C SER A 188 21.43 2.00 -2.75
N PRO A 189 22.06 1.26 -3.69
CA PRO A 189 23.22 0.42 -3.40
C PRO A 189 24.39 1.20 -2.80
N ASP A 190 24.58 2.46 -3.19
CA ASP A 190 25.63 3.32 -2.64
C ASP A 190 25.38 3.63 -1.16
N THR A 191 24.13 3.92 -0.80
CA THR A 191 23.75 4.12 0.61
C THR A 191 23.96 2.84 1.41
N MET A 192 23.61 1.67 0.85
CA MET A 192 23.86 0.38 1.49
C MET A 192 25.35 0.19 1.77
N VAL A 193 26.21 0.40 0.77
CA VAL A 193 27.68 0.29 0.93
C VAL A 193 28.20 1.29 1.95
N GLN A 194 27.69 2.53 1.95
CA GLN A 194 28.06 3.54 2.94
C GLN A 194 27.79 3.06 4.37
N LEU A 195 26.59 2.54 4.64
CA LEU A 195 26.22 2.07 5.98
C LEU A 195 27.09 0.91 6.48
N LEU A 196 27.49 0.00 5.57
CA LEU A 196 28.43 -1.09 5.89
C LEU A 196 29.84 -0.54 6.16
N ARG A 197 30.34 0.36 5.31
CA ARG A 197 31.69 0.94 5.45
C ARG A 197 31.87 1.79 6.70
N GLU A 198 30.82 2.51 7.09
CA GLU A 198 30.80 3.31 8.30
C GLU A 198 30.50 2.47 9.56
N ASN A 199 30.38 1.14 9.42
CA ASN A 199 30.13 0.20 10.50
C ASN A 199 28.86 0.55 11.31
N VAL A 200 27.83 1.04 10.61
CA VAL A 200 26.51 1.33 11.20
C VAL A 200 25.75 0.02 11.42
N GLN A 201 25.83 -0.88 10.45
CA GLN A 201 25.19 -2.20 10.47
C GLN A 201 26.03 -3.21 9.67
N ASP A 202 25.87 -4.49 9.97
CA ASP A 202 26.58 -5.59 9.31
C ASP A 202 25.74 -6.21 8.17
N LEU A 203 24.41 -6.05 8.25
CA LEU A 203 23.43 -6.57 7.29
C LEU A 203 22.47 -5.46 6.85
N ILE A 204 22.10 -5.47 5.58
CA ILE A 204 21.12 -4.54 5.00
C ILE A 204 19.71 -5.09 5.22
N GLY A 205 18.96 -4.49 6.15
CA GLY A 205 17.55 -4.80 6.37
C GLY A 205 16.64 -4.08 5.37
N ALA A 206 15.75 -4.82 4.71
CA ALA A 206 14.82 -4.26 3.74
C ALA A 206 13.46 -4.96 3.75
N ALA A 207 12.43 -4.23 4.19
CA ALA A 207 11.03 -4.63 4.05
C ALA A 207 10.40 -4.01 2.78
N ARG A 208 10.07 -2.72 2.80
CA ARG A 208 9.43 -2.04 1.65
C ARG A 208 10.26 -2.08 0.34
N PRO A 209 11.60 -1.93 0.37
CA PRO A 209 12.42 -2.12 -0.82
C PRO A 209 12.34 -3.53 -1.41
N SER A 210 12.31 -4.58 -0.59
CA SER A 210 12.18 -5.97 -1.07
C SER A 210 10.76 -6.28 -1.57
N ILE A 211 9.74 -5.58 -1.07
CA ILE A 211 8.38 -5.64 -1.63
C ILE A 211 8.32 -5.02 -3.04
N ALA A 212 8.96 -3.87 -3.22
CA ALA A 212 9.00 -3.17 -4.51
C ALA A 212 9.87 -3.92 -5.53
N ASP A 213 10.98 -4.50 -5.08
CA ASP A 213 11.89 -5.29 -5.90
C ASP A 213 12.43 -6.50 -5.14
N PRO A 214 11.75 -7.67 -5.25
CA PRO A 214 12.24 -8.91 -4.64
C PRO A 214 13.58 -9.39 -5.21
N PHE A 215 13.99 -8.87 -6.36
CA PHE A 215 15.23 -9.24 -7.05
C PHE A 215 16.34 -8.19 -6.87
N LEU A 216 16.15 -7.20 -6.00
CA LEU A 216 17.16 -6.18 -5.70
C LEU A 216 18.55 -6.76 -5.40
N PRO A 217 18.71 -7.81 -4.56
CA PRO A 217 20.04 -8.39 -4.33
C PRO A 217 20.69 -8.97 -5.59
N ASN A 218 19.89 -9.61 -6.47
CA ASN A 218 20.38 -10.19 -7.72
C ASN A 218 20.78 -9.11 -8.73
N LYS A 219 20.02 -8.01 -8.80
CA LYS A 219 20.34 -6.88 -9.68
C LYS A 219 21.64 -6.20 -9.24
N ILE A 220 21.86 -6.05 -7.94
CA ILE A 220 23.13 -5.55 -7.40
C ILE A 220 24.28 -6.52 -7.73
N SER A 221 24.12 -7.82 -7.48
CA SER A 221 25.19 -8.80 -7.71
C SER A 221 25.57 -8.97 -9.19
N THR A 222 24.62 -8.74 -10.10
CA THR A 222 24.83 -8.82 -11.56
C THR A 222 25.18 -7.47 -12.20
N GLY A 223 25.22 -6.39 -11.42
CA GLY A 223 25.56 -5.04 -11.91
C GLY A 223 24.45 -4.31 -12.67
N ASN A 224 23.22 -4.84 -12.68
CA ASN A 224 22.06 -4.25 -13.37
C ASN A 224 21.34 -3.23 -12.47
N LEU A 225 22.06 -2.18 -12.04
CA LEU A 225 21.57 -1.25 -11.03
C LEU A 225 20.41 -0.39 -11.52
N GLU A 226 20.37 -0.08 -12.83
CA GLU A 226 19.29 0.70 -13.44
C GLU A 226 17.95 -0.07 -13.52
N ASP A 227 17.97 -1.38 -13.28
CA ASP A 227 16.77 -2.22 -13.24
C ASP A 227 16.12 -2.31 -11.86
N ILE A 228 16.75 -1.71 -10.84
CA ILE A 228 16.23 -1.69 -9.49
C ILE A 228 14.91 -0.91 -9.46
N ARG A 229 13.84 -1.59 -9.06
CA ARG A 229 12.51 -1.00 -8.92
C ARG A 229 12.37 -0.36 -7.54
N GLU A 230 12.93 0.84 -7.42
CA GLU A 230 13.03 1.54 -6.14
C GLU A 230 11.67 1.79 -5.46
N CYS A 231 11.59 1.47 -4.16
CA CYS A 231 10.45 1.85 -3.32
C CYS A 231 10.27 3.38 -3.30
N ILE A 232 9.03 3.83 -3.47
CA ILE A 232 8.67 5.26 -3.43
C ILE A 232 8.26 5.74 -2.05
N GLY A 233 8.17 4.84 -1.06
CA GLY A 233 7.76 5.18 0.31
C GLY A 233 6.33 5.65 0.46
N CYS A 234 5.39 5.20 -0.39
CA CYS A 234 3.97 5.59 -0.35
C CYS A 234 3.14 4.89 0.74
N ASN A 235 3.68 3.87 1.40
CA ASN A 235 3.00 3.05 2.41
C ASN A 235 1.66 2.41 1.99
N VAL A 236 1.37 2.32 0.68
CA VAL A 236 0.19 1.55 0.19
C VAL A 236 0.24 0.09 0.64
N CYS A 237 1.43 -0.50 0.77
CA CYS A 237 1.61 -1.84 1.32
C CYS A 237 1.12 -1.93 2.78
N TYR A 238 1.44 -0.91 3.59
CA TYR A 238 1.03 -0.84 4.99
C TYR A 238 -0.47 -0.52 5.13
N ALA A 239 -1.03 0.26 4.22
CA ALA A 239 -2.47 0.51 4.19
C ALA A 239 -3.29 -0.77 4.00
N HIS A 240 -2.81 -1.68 3.16
CA HIS A 240 -3.48 -2.96 2.94
C HIS A 240 -3.35 -3.88 4.17
N ASP A 241 -2.17 -3.92 4.80
CA ASP A 241 -1.96 -4.64 6.06
C ASP A 241 -2.90 -4.13 7.17
N SER A 242 -2.97 -2.81 7.35
CA SER A 242 -3.86 -2.14 8.30
C SER A 242 -5.35 -2.43 8.06
N LEU A 243 -5.73 -2.69 6.81
CA LEU A 243 -7.08 -3.06 6.40
C LEU A 243 -7.34 -4.57 6.47
N GLY A 244 -6.33 -5.40 6.78
CA GLY A 244 -6.45 -6.85 6.83
C GLY A 244 -6.67 -7.49 5.46
N VAL A 245 -6.17 -6.87 4.38
CA VAL A 245 -6.27 -7.37 3.01
C VAL A 245 -4.88 -7.65 2.42
N PRO A 246 -4.76 -8.51 1.38
CA PRO A 246 -3.46 -8.79 0.76
C PRO A 246 -2.73 -7.51 0.34
N ILE A 247 -1.46 -7.40 0.73
CA ILE A 247 -0.66 -6.20 0.48
C ILE A 247 -0.51 -5.94 -1.01
N ARG A 248 -0.51 -4.65 -1.39
CA ARG A 248 -0.21 -4.20 -2.75
C ARG A 248 0.99 -3.25 -2.73
N CYS A 249 1.72 -3.21 -3.83
CA CYS A 249 2.81 -2.25 -4.03
C CYS A 249 2.50 -1.34 -5.22
N THR A 250 2.71 -0.03 -5.06
CA THR A 250 2.56 0.93 -6.17
C THR A 250 3.54 0.65 -7.31
N GLN A 251 4.75 0.19 -6.96
CA GLN A 251 5.78 -0.13 -7.94
C GLN A 251 5.58 -1.51 -8.56
N ASN A 252 5.37 -2.52 -7.71
CA ASN A 252 5.30 -3.93 -8.10
C ASN A 252 3.85 -4.42 -8.10
N PRO A 253 3.18 -4.51 -9.27
CA PRO A 253 1.81 -4.99 -9.35
C PRO A 253 1.69 -6.49 -9.04
N THR A 254 2.79 -7.26 -9.02
CA THR A 254 2.74 -8.71 -8.76
C THR A 254 2.70 -9.04 -7.27
N MET A 255 2.97 -8.07 -6.40
CA MET A 255 2.95 -8.28 -4.96
C MET A 255 1.56 -8.72 -4.49
N GLY A 256 1.49 -9.89 -3.86
CA GLY A 256 0.24 -10.50 -3.41
C GLY A 256 -0.56 -11.16 -4.54
N GLU A 257 -0.01 -11.26 -5.75
CA GLU A 257 -0.63 -11.85 -6.94
C GLU A 257 0.12 -13.13 -7.39
N GLU A 258 1.26 -13.45 -6.78
CA GLU A 258 2.18 -14.51 -7.22
C GLU A 258 1.53 -15.88 -7.18
N TRP A 259 0.89 -16.23 -6.06
CA TRP A 259 0.21 -17.51 -5.92
C TRP A 259 -1.16 -17.52 -6.60
N ARG A 260 -1.96 -16.46 -6.41
CA ARG A 260 -3.36 -16.45 -6.89
C ARG A 260 -3.51 -16.32 -8.41
N ASN A 261 -2.58 -15.61 -9.05
CA ASN A 261 -2.64 -15.30 -10.48
C ASN A 261 -1.39 -15.79 -11.23
N GLY A 262 -0.41 -16.39 -10.55
CA GLY A 262 0.82 -16.87 -11.18
C GLY A 262 1.74 -15.75 -11.68
N TRP A 263 1.54 -14.51 -11.21
CA TRP A 263 2.34 -13.36 -11.66
C TRP A 263 3.75 -13.40 -11.07
N HIS A 264 4.73 -12.91 -11.81
CA HIS A 264 6.12 -12.92 -11.37
C HIS A 264 6.79 -11.57 -11.63
N PRO A 265 7.52 -10.98 -10.67
CA PRO A 265 8.00 -9.60 -10.74
C PRO A 265 9.02 -9.33 -11.86
N GLU A 266 9.70 -10.39 -12.34
CA GLU A 266 10.76 -10.32 -13.36
C GLU A 266 10.56 -11.28 -14.55
N LYS A 267 9.45 -12.05 -14.57
CA LYS A 267 9.25 -13.09 -15.60
C LYS A 267 7.86 -12.92 -16.19
N ILE A 268 7.82 -12.39 -17.40
CA ILE A 268 6.61 -12.26 -18.20
C ILE A 268 6.57 -13.41 -19.21
N LEU A 269 5.41 -14.07 -19.32
CA LEU A 269 5.22 -15.14 -20.29
C LEU A 269 5.14 -14.56 -21.70
N THR A 270 6.03 -15.00 -22.59
CA THR A 270 6.03 -14.57 -23.99
C THR A 270 4.86 -15.18 -24.76
N THR A 271 4.20 -14.40 -25.62
CA THR A 271 3.15 -14.92 -26.51
C THR A 271 3.74 -15.52 -27.79
N LYS A 272 3.10 -16.59 -28.30
CA LYS A 272 3.40 -17.14 -29.62
C LYS A 272 2.73 -16.35 -30.74
N LYS A 273 1.61 -15.66 -30.45
CA LYS A 273 0.84 -14.88 -31.41
C LYS A 273 1.08 -13.39 -31.15
N ARG A 274 2.15 -12.86 -31.73
CA ARG A 274 2.48 -11.44 -31.62
C ARG A 274 1.43 -10.62 -32.37
N LYS A 275 0.85 -9.65 -31.68
CA LYS A 275 -0.11 -8.67 -32.22
C LYS A 275 0.47 -7.27 -32.19
N ARG A 276 -0.10 -6.36 -32.98
CA ARG A 276 0.14 -4.92 -32.89
C ARG A 276 -0.85 -4.31 -31.89
N VAL A 277 -0.32 -3.62 -30.88
CA VAL A 277 -1.11 -2.99 -29.81
C VAL A 277 -0.82 -1.50 -29.77
N LEU A 278 -1.87 -0.69 -29.83
CA LEU A 278 -1.81 0.75 -29.58
C LEU A 278 -2.22 1.03 -28.14
N VAL A 279 -1.38 1.73 -27.39
CA VAL A 279 -1.67 2.23 -26.04
C VAL A 279 -1.75 3.74 -26.12
N VAL A 280 -2.90 4.31 -25.75
CA VAL A 280 -3.14 5.77 -25.79
C VAL A 280 -3.14 6.32 -24.36
N GLY A 281 -2.13 7.14 -24.05
CA GLY A 281 -1.89 7.75 -22.74
C GLY A 281 -0.74 7.09 -21.99
N SER A 282 0.25 7.89 -21.59
CA SER A 282 1.47 7.44 -20.89
C SER A 282 1.41 7.64 -19.37
N GLY A 283 0.22 7.60 -18.78
CA GLY A 283 0.06 7.53 -17.33
C GLY A 283 0.60 6.21 -16.74
N PRO A 284 0.53 6.02 -15.40
CA PRO A 284 0.98 4.79 -14.74
C PRO A 284 0.43 3.50 -15.39
N ALA A 285 -0.84 3.51 -15.77
CA ALA A 285 -1.50 2.37 -16.40
C ALA A 285 -0.95 2.07 -17.80
N GLY A 286 -0.84 3.11 -18.66
CA GLY A 286 -0.36 2.93 -20.03
C GLY A 286 1.13 2.58 -20.10
N LEU A 287 1.96 3.15 -19.21
CA LEU A 287 3.36 2.77 -19.10
C LEU A 287 3.53 1.31 -18.67
N GLU A 288 2.80 0.86 -17.65
CA GLU A 288 2.88 -0.54 -17.22
C GLU A 288 2.37 -1.50 -18.29
N ALA A 289 1.23 -1.19 -18.93
CA ALA A 289 0.68 -2.01 -20.01
C ALA A 289 1.67 -2.12 -21.18
N SER A 290 2.27 -1.00 -21.60
CA SER A 290 3.24 -0.98 -22.70
C SER A 290 4.47 -1.82 -22.40
N ARG A 291 5.03 -1.68 -21.19
CA ARG A 291 6.17 -2.48 -20.72
C ARG A 291 5.87 -3.97 -20.79
N VAL A 292 4.76 -4.40 -20.18
CA VAL A 292 4.39 -5.83 -20.11
C VAL A 292 4.11 -6.38 -21.52
N LEU A 293 3.37 -5.66 -22.36
CA LEU A 293 3.09 -6.08 -23.74
C LEU A 293 4.37 -6.21 -24.57
N GLY A 294 5.33 -5.29 -24.39
CA GLY A 294 6.65 -5.37 -25.00
C GLY A 294 7.41 -6.62 -24.56
N GLU A 295 7.46 -6.91 -23.26
CA GLU A 295 8.11 -8.11 -22.72
C GLU A 295 7.41 -9.41 -23.14
N MET A 296 6.09 -9.39 -23.34
CA MET A 296 5.35 -10.51 -23.93
C MET A 296 5.70 -10.74 -25.41
N GLY A 297 6.26 -9.74 -26.09
CA GLY A 297 6.70 -9.81 -27.49
C GLY A 297 5.74 -9.19 -28.51
N HIS A 298 4.69 -8.47 -28.08
CA HIS A 298 3.82 -7.70 -28.98
C HIS A 298 4.57 -6.52 -29.62
N LYS A 299 4.10 -6.03 -30.77
CA LYS A 299 4.56 -4.74 -31.29
C LYS A 299 3.70 -3.64 -30.69
N VAL A 300 4.29 -2.75 -29.91
CA VAL A 300 3.55 -1.75 -29.13
C VAL A 300 3.83 -0.36 -29.68
N ALA A 301 2.78 0.43 -29.90
CA ALA A 301 2.89 1.88 -30.06
C ALA A 301 2.28 2.55 -28.84
N LEU A 302 3.05 3.39 -28.15
CA LEU A 302 2.61 4.19 -27.02
C LEU A 302 2.47 5.65 -27.47
N ALA A 303 1.23 6.12 -27.62
CA ALA A 303 0.93 7.51 -27.98
C ALA A 303 0.63 8.35 -26.74
N GLU A 304 1.28 9.50 -26.61
CA GLU A 304 1.06 10.46 -25.52
C GLU A 304 0.79 11.85 -26.10
N LYS A 305 -0.27 12.51 -25.62
CA LYS A 305 -0.65 13.86 -26.08
C LYS A 305 0.39 14.93 -25.72
N SER A 306 1.12 14.72 -24.63
CA SER A 306 2.06 15.68 -24.04
C SER A 306 3.50 15.39 -24.50
N ARG A 307 4.41 16.35 -24.25
CA ARG A 307 5.84 16.15 -24.51
C ARG A 307 6.50 15.20 -23.52
N GLU A 308 6.13 15.28 -22.24
CA GLU A 308 6.67 14.44 -21.18
C GLU A 308 5.76 13.23 -20.92
N LEU A 309 6.36 12.05 -20.74
CA LEU A 309 5.64 10.82 -20.39
C LEU A 309 5.42 10.70 -18.88
N GLY A 310 4.35 10.04 -18.44
CA GLY A 310 4.10 9.75 -17.02
C GLY A 310 2.74 10.20 -16.51
N GLY A 311 2.00 10.98 -17.31
CA GLY A 311 0.69 11.50 -16.95
C GLY A 311 0.70 12.18 -15.58
N ARG A 312 -0.27 11.81 -14.72
CA ARG A 312 -0.44 12.39 -13.37
C ARG A 312 0.81 12.30 -12.47
N ILE A 313 1.70 11.33 -12.68
CA ILE A 313 2.91 11.17 -11.85
C ILE A 313 3.80 12.41 -11.97
N ILE A 314 3.93 12.99 -13.17
CA ILE A 314 4.80 14.16 -13.39
C ILE A 314 4.33 15.35 -12.56
N THR A 315 3.03 15.57 -12.52
CA THR A 315 2.44 16.69 -11.81
C THR A 315 2.45 16.44 -10.30
N GLU A 316 2.05 15.24 -9.87
CA GLU A 316 2.00 14.90 -8.44
C GLU A 316 3.38 14.86 -7.80
N ALA A 317 4.40 14.34 -8.48
CA ALA A 317 5.76 14.28 -7.93
C ALA A 317 6.43 15.67 -7.75
N LYS A 318 5.89 16.72 -8.39
CA LYS A 318 6.35 18.10 -8.19
C LYS A 318 5.78 18.72 -6.91
N LEU A 319 4.77 18.10 -6.31
CA LEU A 319 4.12 18.61 -5.11
C LEU A 319 4.97 18.36 -3.86
N PRO A 320 4.79 19.17 -2.79
CA PRO A 320 5.57 19.08 -1.57
C PRO A 320 5.66 17.65 -0.99
N GLY A 321 6.89 17.14 -0.95
CA GLY A 321 7.23 15.83 -0.39
C GLY A 321 6.91 14.61 -1.28
N LEU A 322 6.34 14.77 -2.47
CA LEU A 322 6.01 13.63 -3.33
C LEU A 322 7.09 13.29 -4.38
N SER A 323 8.29 13.86 -4.27
CA SER A 323 9.36 13.73 -5.27
C SER A 323 9.71 12.30 -5.63
N GLU A 324 9.77 11.40 -4.64
CA GLU A 324 10.13 9.99 -4.82
C GLU A 324 9.13 9.22 -5.68
N TRP A 325 7.90 9.73 -5.86
CA TRP A 325 6.88 9.07 -6.67
C TRP A 325 7.20 9.12 -8.16
N ILE A 326 8.11 10.02 -8.58
CA ILE A 326 8.62 10.06 -9.96
C ILE A 326 9.26 8.73 -10.39
N ARG A 327 9.78 7.96 -9.44
CA ARG A 327 10.38 6.63 -9.66
C ARG A 327 9.39 5.62 -10.26
N VAL A 328 8.07 5.82 -10.10
CA VAL A 328 7.05 4.99 -10.77
C VAL A 328 7.15 5.15 -12.28
N ARG A 329 7.35 6.39 -12.75
CA ARG A 329 7.55 6.70 -14.17
C ARG A 329 8.93 6.25 -14.62
N ASP A 330 9.99 6.67 -13.91
CA ASP A 330 11.37 6.55 -14.38
C ASP A 330 11.78 5.09 -14.59
N TRP A 331 11.40 4.21 -13.67
CA TRP A 331 11.67 2.78 -13.82
C TRP A 331 10.99 2.22 -15.08
N ARG A 332 9.71 2.56 -15.32
CA ARG A 332 8.96 2.07 -16.48
C ARG A 332 9.50 2.59 -17.80
N ILE A 333 9.87 3.87 -17.86
CA ILE A 333 10.52 4.44 -19.05
C ILE A 333 11.84 3.73 -19.32
N THR A 334 12.65 3.48 -18.28
CA THR A 334 13.91 2.73 -18.42
C THR A 334 13.68 1.34 -19.01
N GLN A 335 12.69 0.60 -18.50
CA GLN A 335 12.35 -0.72 -19.04
C GLN A 335 11.78 -0.68 -20.47
N ILE A 336 10.92 0.30 -20.77
CA ILE A 336 10.37 0.52 -22.12
C ILE A 336 11.50 0.80 -23.12
N ASN A 337 12.48 1.63 -22.76
CA ASN A 337 13.62 1.95 -23.62
C ASN A 337 14.53 0.74 -23.90
N LYS A 338 14.49 -0.30 -23.05
CA LYS A 338 15.18 -1.58 -23.28
C LYS A 338 14.44 -2.49 -24.28
N CYS A 339 13.16 -2.24 -24.55
CA CYS A 339 12.32 -3.05 -25.44
C CYS A 339 12.34 -2.52 -26.88
N GLN A 340 12.97 -3.25 -27.81
CA GLN A 340 13.08 -2.85 -29.23
C GLN A 340 11.75 -2.87 -30.01
N ASN A 341 10.72 -3.48 -29.44
CA ASN A 341 9.40 -3.67 -30.03
C ASN A 341 8.36 -2.67 -29.50
N ILE A 342 8.79 -1.64 -28.76
CA ILE A 342 7.94 -0.53 -28.31
C ILE A 342 8.38 0.75 -29.02
N GLU A 343 7.46 1.38 -29.72
CA GLU A 343 7.63 2.71 -30.32
C GLU A 343 6.86 3.72 -29.48
N VAL A 344 7.49 4.85 -29.13
CA VAL A 344 6.90 5.87 -28.27
C VAL A 344 6.73 7.17 -29.05
N PHE A 345 5.51 7.70 -29.05
CA PHE A 345 5.09 8.87 -29.81
C PHE A 345 4.60 9.96 -28.84
N PRO A 346 5.50 10.82 -28.32
CA PRO A 346 5.09 12.02 -27.59
C PRO A 346 4.44 13.05 -28.52
N GLU A 347 3.75 14.04 -27.94
CA GLU A 347 3.02 15.10 -28.68
C GLU A 347 2.06 14.57 -29.76
N SER A 348 1.52 13.37 -29.53
CA SER A 348 0.66 12.64 -30.45
C SER A 348 -0.72 12.45 -29.84
N PHE A 349 -1.57 13.46 -30.04
CA PHE A 349 -2.98 13.39 -29.65
C PHE A 349 -3.76 12.47 -30.61
N MET A 350 -4.50 11.51 -30.05
CA MET A 350 -5.24 10.51 -30.82
C MET A 350 -6.73 10.83 -30.87
N THR A 351 -7.29 10.94 -32.08
CA THR A 351 -8.75 10.91 -32.34
C THR A 351 -9.18 9.51 -32.75
N SER A 352 -10.48 9.23 -32.76
CA SER A 352 -10.97 7.92 -33.22
C SER A 352 -10.62 7.65 -34.69
N GLU A 353 -10.62 8.68 -35.55
CA GLU A 353 -10.22 8.58 -36.95
C GLU A 353 -8.76 8.14 -37.07
N SER A 354 -7.85 8.79 -36.33
CA SER A 354 -6.44 8.43 -36.33
C SER A 354 -6.18 7.02 -35.80
N VAL A 355 -6.94 6.58 -34.78
CA VAL A 355 -6.85 5.22 -34.25
C VAL A 355 -7.29 4.18 -35.29
N LEU A 356 -8.39 4.45 -36.00
CA LEU A 356 -8.91 3.56 -37.04
C LEU A 356 -7.95 3.47 -38.23
N GLU A 357 -7.39 4.60 -38.69
CA GLU A 357 -6.46 4.65 -39.82
C GLU A 357 -5.16 3.87 -39.58
N LEU A 358 -4.65 3.89 -38.34
CA LEU A 358 -3.43 3.15 -37.98
C LEU A 358 -3.60 1.62 -38.01
N GLY A 359 -4.84 1.12 -37.87
CA GLY A 359 -5.19 -0.30 -38.03
C GLY A 359 -4.47 -1.25 -37.05
N TYR A 360 -4.30 -0.87 -35.78
CA TYR A 360 -3.75 -1.75 -34.74
C TYR A 360 -4.78 -2.81 -34.32
N GLU A 361 -4.35 -4.04 -34.04
CA GLU A 361 -5.26 -5.15 -33.70
C GLU A 361 -5.89 -4.96 -32.32
N ASN A 362 -5.15 -4.42 -31.35
CA ASN A 362 -5.68 -4.11 -30.03
C ASN A 362 -5.43 -2.64 -29.69
N VAL A 363 -6.42 -1.99 -29.08
CA VAL A 363 -6.32 -0.60 -28.62
C VAL A 363 -6.61 -0.54 -27.12
N ILE A 364 -5.67 0.03 -26.36
CA ILE A 364 -5.79 0.27 -24.92
C ILE A 364 -5.88 1.77 -24.68
N ILE A 365 -6.98 2.21 -24.07
CA ILE A 365 -7.25 3.60 -23.73
C ILE A 365 -6.88 3.82 -22.25
N ALA A 366 -5.75 4.49 -22.02
CA ALA A 366 -5.18 4.82 -20.72
C ALA A 366 -5.13 6.34 -20.49
N THR A 367 -6.16 7.05 -20.95
CA THR A 367 -6.29 8.52 -21.01
C THR A 367 -6.45 9.22 -19.67
N GLY A 368 -6.54 8.47 -18.57
CA GLY A 368 -6.60 9.00 -17.21
C GLY A 368 -7.96 9.61 -16.84
N ALA A 369 -7.92 10.55 -15.89
CA ALA A 369 -9.07 11.24 -15.34
C ALA A 369 -8.69 12.68 -14.98
N ARG A 370 -9.69 13.53 -14.74
CA ARG A 370 -9.54 14.93 -14.29
C ARG A 370 -10.30 15.16 -12.99
N TRP A 371 -9.83 16.05 -12.13
CA TRP A 371 -10.57 16.51 -10.96
C TRP A 371 -11.86 17.21 -11.37
N ALA A 372 -12.94 16.90 -10.65
CA ALA A 372 -14.24 17.52 -10.88
C ALA A 372 -14.23 19.02 -10.52
N LYS A 373 -15.20 19.74 -11.06
CA LYS A 373 -15.54 21.13 -10.68
C LYS A 373 -16.88 21.22 -9.94
N ASP A 374 -17.40 20.08 -9.54
CA ASP A 374 -18.65 19.95 -8.78
C ASP A 374 -18.35 19.57 -7.33
N SER A 375 -19.34 19.73 -6.46
CA SER A 375 -19.25 19.29 -5.06
C SER A 375 -19.54 17.79 -4.87
N ILE A 376 -19.89 17.06 -5.94
CA ILE A 376 -20.28 15.66 -5.86
C ILE A 376 -19.09 14.81 -5.41
N GLY A 377 -19.28 14.03 -4.37
CA GLY A 377 -18.21 13.28 -3.71
C GLY A 377 -18.75 12.21 -2.76
N ARG A 378 -18.12 12.09 -1.60
CA ARG A 378 -18.52 11.15 -0.54
C ARG A 378 -19.65 11.73 0.31
N HIS A 379 -19.59 13.03 0.60
CA HIS A 379 -20.53 13.71 1.50
C HIS A 379 -21.59 14.54 0.76
N SER A 380 -21.52 14.64 -0.58
CA SER A 380 -22.56 15.23 -1.40
C SER A 380 -22.87 14.35 -2.61
N ASN A 381 -24.17 14.07 -2.83
CA ASN A 381 -24.67 13.35 -4.00
C ASN A 381 -25.21 14.29 -5.09
N CYS A 382 -25.31 15.58 -4.82
CA CYS A 382 -25.64 16.63 -5.78
C CYS A 382 -24.55 17.68 -5.82
N ASP A 383 -24.52 18.46 -6.90
CA ASP A 383 -23.61 19.59 -7.04
C ASP A 383 -23.97 20.72 -6.04
N PHE A 384 -23.16 21.77 -6.01
CA PHE A 384 -23.44 22.99 -5.27
C PHE A 384 -24.87 23.45 -5.53
N ARG A 385 -25.57 23.86 -4.48
CA ARG A 385 -26.92 24.43 -4.57
C ARG A 385 -26.93 25.63 -5.52
N GLU A 386 -25.88 26.43 -5.45
CA GLU A 386 -25.62 27.57 -6.33
C GLU A 386 -24.10 27.80 -6.45
N ALA A 387 -23.60 28.07 -7.65
CA ALA A 387 -22.17 28.28 -7.89
C ALA A 387 -21.89 29.32 -8.98
N ASP A 388 -21.10 30.33 -8.65
CA ASP A 388 -20.45 31.22 -9.61
C ASP A 388 -19.28 30.48 -10.27
N ILE A 389 -19.46 30.03 -11.51
CA ILE A 389 -18.47 29.21 -12.25
C ILE A 389 -17.07 29.86 -12.28
N GLY A 390 -17.00 31.20 -12.30
CA GLY A 390 -15.72 31.94 -12.29
C GLY A 390 -14.92 31.80 -10.98
N MET A 391 -15.55 31.38 -9.89
CA MET A 391 -14.91 31.10 -8.60
C MET A 391 -14.47 29.64 -8.47
N ILE A 392 -14.89 28.74 -9.35
CA ILE A 392 -14.55 27.32 -9.27
C ILE A 392 -13.38 27.00 -10.20
N ILE A 393 -12.30 26.48 -9.63
CA ILE A 393 -11.12 26.01 -10.39
C ILE A 393 -10.88 24.53 -10.07
N SER A 394 -10.55 23.72 -11.07
CA SER A 394 -10.27 22.30 -10.81
C SER A 394 -8.88 22.11 -10.21
N GLY A 395 -8.67 20.98 -9.54
CA GLY A 395 -7.35 20.56 -9.05
C GLY A 395 -6.29 20.44 -10.15
N ASP A 396 -6.68 20.13 -11.39
CA ASP A 396 -5.73 20.08 -12.51
C ASP A 396 -5.36 21.49 -13.00
N GLU A 397 -6.34 22.37 -13.17
CA GLU A 397 -6.13 23.72 -13.68
C GLU A 397 -5.23 24.56 -12.77
N VAL A 398 -5.38 24.40 -11.45
CA VAL A 398 -4.54 25.12 -10.48
C VAL A 398 -3.09 24.66 -10.50
N LEU A 399 -2.83 23.41 -10.89
CA LEU A 399 -1.47 22.87 -11.02
C LEU A 399 -0.84 23.22 -12.36
N GLU A 400 -1.64 23.31 -13.43
CA GLU A 400 -1.18 23.71 -14.76
C GLU A 400 -0.96 25.22 -14.90
N LYS A 401 -1.82 26.03 -14.26
CA LYS A 401 -1.78 27.50 -14.36
C LYS A 401 -1.25 28.09 -13.07
N SER A 402 -0.07 28.71 -13.12
CA SER A 402 0.41 29.53 -12.00
C SER A 402 -0.51 30.74 -11.83
N VAL A 403 -1.25 30.78 -10.72
CA VAL A 403 -2.06 31.95 -10.34
C VAL A 403 -1.12 33.03 -9.82
N LYS A 404 -0.88 34.07 -10.63
CA LYS A 404 0.18 35.07 -10.37
C LYS A 404 -0.19 36.08 -9.28
N SER A 405 -1.47 36.35 -9.07
CA SER A 405 -1.95 37.24 -8.02
C SER A 405 -2.14 36.49 -6.72
N LYS A 406 -1.79 37.11 -5.59
CA LYS A 406 -2.18 36.59 -4.27
C LYS A 406 -3.70 36.54 -4.20
N SER A 407 -4.23 35.38 -3.83
CA SER A 407 -5.65 35.06 -3.82
C SER A 407 -5.99 34.25 -2.58
N LYS A 408 -7.26 34.22 -2.24
CA LYS A 408 -7.86 33.46 -1.14
C LYS A 408 -8.47 32.17 -1.70
N PHE A 409 -7.78 31.05 -1.50
CA PHE A 409 -8.26 29.75 -1.89
C PHE A 409 -8.97 29.04 -0.74
N VAL A 410 -10.10 28.41 -1.08
CA VAL A 410 -10.70 27.36 -0.28
C VAL A 410 -10.44 26.03 -0.98
N VAL A 411 -9.67 25.14 -0.36
CA VAL A 411 -9.50 23.76 -0.82
C VAL A 411 -10.59 22.93 -0.13
N TYR A 412 -11.52 22.37 -0.91
CA TYR A 412 -12.59 21.52 -0.41
C TYR A 412 -12.19 20.05 -0.57
N ASP A 413 -11.74 19.42 0.52
CA ASP A 413 -11.21 18.05 0.52
C ASP A 413 -12.29 17.04 0.95
N ASP A 414 -12.96 16.45 -0.04
CA ASP A 414 -13.87 15.30 0.11
C ASP A 414 -13.30 14.00 -0.48
N ASP A 415 -12.04 14.02 -0.95
CA ASP A 415 -11.26 12.85 -1.36
C ASP A 415 -10.72 12.09 -0.13
N HIS A 416 -10.26 12.87 0.85
CA HIS A 416 -9.75 12.47 2.16
C HIS A 416 -8.42 11.70 2.19
N TYR A 417 -7.69 11.63 1.08
CA TYR A 417 -6.34 11.07 1.06
C TYR A 417 -5.28 12.19 1.13
N TYR A 418 -4.19 12.11 0.38
CA TYR A 418 -3.07 13.05 0.50
C TYR A 418 -3.33 14.37 -0.26
N PHE A 419 -4.07 14.32 -1.37
CA PHE A 419 -4.02 15.37 -2.40
C PHE A 419 -4.51 16.73 -1.89
N GLY A 420 -5.63 16.77 -1.14
CA GLY A 420 -6.14 18.02 -0.57
C GLY A 420 -5.14 18.72 0.35
N SER A 421 -4.50 17.95 1.24
CA SER A 421 -3.46 18.47 2.15
C SER A 421 -2.23 18.98 1.41
N VAL A 422 -1.77 18.23 0.40
CA VAL A 422 -0.56 18.54 -0.37
C VAL A 422 -0.79 19.77 -1.27
N LEU A 423 -1.95 19.87 -1.90
CA LEU A 423 -2.32 21.02 -2.72
C LEU A 423 -2.43 22.29 -1.87
N ALA A 424 -3.03 22.21 -0.69
CA ALA A 424 -3.12 23.34 0.23
C ALA A 424 -1.73 23.86 0.65
N LEU A 425 -0.78 22.95 0.93
CA LEU A 425 0.61 23.30 1.22
C LEU A 425 1.30 23.97 0.02
N GLU A 426 1.10 23.46 -1.19
CA GLU A 426 1.68 24.05 -2.40
C GLU A 426 1.15 25.46 -2.65
N LEU A 427 -0.16 25.69 -2.54
CA LEU A 427 -0.76 27.01 -2.66
C LEU A 427 -0.25 27.98 -1.59
N LYS A 428 -0.08 27.50 -0.35
CA LYS A 428 0.51 28.28 0.72
C LYS A 428 1.97 28.66 0.41
N ARG A 429 2.76 27.71 -0.12
CA ARG A 429 4.16 27.92 -0.54
C ARG A 429 4.27 28.96 -1.67
N GLN A 430 3.30 29.01 -2.57
CA GLN A 430 3.18 30.04 -3.62
C GLN A 430 2.73 31.43 -3.08
N GLY A 431 2.43 31.53 -1.78
CA GLY A 431 2.13 32.80 -1.11
C GLY A 431 0.65 33.19 -1.09
N HIS A 432 -0.25 32.25 -1.41
CA HIS A 432 -1.69 32.46 -1.32
C HIS A 432 -2.21 32.31 0.12
N GLN A 433 -3.39 32.88 0.38
CA GLN A 433 -4.12 32.60 1.61
C GLN A 433 -4.97 31.35 1.38
N VAL A 434 -4.83 30.33 2.23
CA VAL A 434 -5.49 29.03 2.05
C VAL A 434 -6.31 28.69 3.27
N THR A 435 -7.57 28.29 3.04
CA THR A 435 -8.41 27.59 4.01
C THR A 435 -8.71 26.21 3.46
N LEU A 436 -8.49 25.16 4.25
CA LEU A 436 -8.82 23.79 3.90
C LEU A 436 -10.11 23.41 4.63
N VAL A 437 -11.15 23.07 3.88
CA VAL A 437 -12.45 22.63 4.36
C VAL A 437 -12.57 21.14 4.11
N CYS A 438 -12.89 20.36 5.15
CA CYS A 438 -12.99 18.91 5.08
C CYS A 438 -14.24 18.43 5.83
N PRO A 439 -15.11 17.62 5.19
CA PRO A 439 -16.24 16.99 5.86
C PRO A 439 -15.84 15.99 6.95
N ALA A 440 -14.65 15.38 6.83
CA ALA A 440 -14.14 14.46 7.85
C ALA A 440 -13.61 15.20 9.10
N GLY A 441 -13.54 14.50 10.23
CA GLY A 441 -13.04 15.06 11.50
C GLY A 441 -11.56 15.44 11.50
N ARG A 442 -10.79 14.93 10.54
CA ARG A 442 -9.37 15.24 10.29
C ARG A 442 -9.14 15.26 8.79
N ILE A 443 -8.25 16.13 8.31
CA ILE A 443 -7.78 16.07 6.92
C ILE A 443 -6.92 14.82 6.71
N CYS A 444 -6.81 14.36 5.48
CA CYS A 444 -6.06 13.13 5.15
C CYS A 444 -6.51 11.95 6.02
N SER A 445 -7.82 11.77 6.20
CA SER A 445 -8.35 10.75 7.10
C SER A 445 -7.93 9.33 6.68
N TRP A 446 -7.92 9.05 5.37
CA TRP A 446 -7.40 7.78 4.84
C TRP A 446 -5.91 7.59 5.08
N GLY A 447 -5.17 8.68 5.30
CA GLY A 447 -3.75 8.65 5.68
C GLY A 447 -3.47 7.97 7.02
N GLU A 448 -4.50 7.60 7.79
CA GLU A 448 -4.37 6.71 8.95
C GLU A 448 -3.81 5.35 8.56
N PHE A 449 -4.23 4.82 7.39
CA PHE A 449 -3.77 3.53 6.90
C PHE A 449 -2.35 3.60 6.32
N THR A 450 -1.88 4.76 5.88
CA THR A 450 -0.51 4.95 5.38
C THR A 450 0.46 5.51 6.43
N ASP A 451 -0.01 5.66 7.67
CA ASP A 451 0.73 6.28 8.79
C ASP A 451 1.23 7.70 8.48
N GLU A 452 0.42 8.48 7.75
CA GLU A 452 0.75 9.86 7.35
C GLU A 452 -0.21 10.93 7.88
N GLN A 453 -1.37 10.54 8.43
CA GLN A 453 -2.41 11.48 8.86
C GLN A 453 -1.86 12.51 9.86
N THR A 454 -1.18 12.05 10.91
CA THR A 454 -0.65 12.93 11.97
C THR A 454 0.33 13.95 11.40
N ARG A 455 1.36 13.49 10.65
CA ARG A 455 2.39 14.37 10.07
C ARG A 455 1.80 15.34 9.03
N SER A 456 0.85 14.88 8.22
CA SER A 456 0.13 15.73 7.27
C SER A 456 -0.64 16.85 7.97
N ASN A 457 -1.36 16.55 9.04
CA ASN A 457 -2.06 17.56 9.84
C ASN A 457 -1.06 18.52 10.51
N THR A 458 0.05 18.01 11.04
CA THR A 458 1.10 18.83 11.65
C THR A 458 1.69 19.84 10.65
N GLU A 459 2.08 19.41 9.44
CA GLU A 459 2.62 20.32 8.42
C GLU A 459 1.62 21.41 8.01
N VAL A 460 0.35 21.06 7.81
CA VAL A 460 -0.69 22.03 7.44
C VAL A 460 -0.92 23.06 8.55
N ILE A 461 -0.95 22.63 9.81
CA ILE A 461 -1.08 23.52 10.97
C ILE A 461 0.16 24.42 11.12
N GLN A 462 1.37 23.85 11.02
CA GLN A 462 2.62 24.60 11.12
C GLN A 462 2.79 25.61 9.97
N ALA A 463 2.27 25.31 8.79
CA ALA A 463 2.21 26.24 7.67
C ALA A 463 1.19 27.38 7.90
N GLY A 464 0.41 27.36 8.98
CA GLY A 464 -0.59 28.37 9.28
C GLY A 464 -1.73 28.37 8.26
N ILE A 465 -2.13 27.19 7.77
CA ILE A 465 -3.32 27.01 6.94
C ILE A 465 -4.51 26.82 7.88
N LYS A 466 -5.59 27.58 7.65
CA LYS A 466 -6.81 27.42 8.44
C LYS A 466 -7.50 26.12 8.03
N VAL A 467 -7.80 25.24 8.98
CA VAL A 467 -8.51 23.98 8.74
C VAL A 467 -9.90 24.06 9.36
N ILE A 468 -10.92 23.68 8.60
CA ILE A 468 -12.32 23.61 9.04
C ILE A 468 -12.82 22.19 8.77
N ASN A 469 -12.86 21.39 9.83
CA ASN A 469 -13.31 20.00 9.79
C ASN A 469 -14.80 19.88 10.11
N ASN A 470 -15.43 18.79 9.68
CA ASN A 470 -16.85 18.50 9.86
C ASN A 470 -17.79 19.44 9.09
N TYR A 471 -17.30 20.12 8.06
CA TYR A 471 -18.13 20.98 7.21
C TYR A 471 -18.00 20.57 5.75
N LYS A 472 -19.13 20.62 5.02
CA LYS A 472 -19.17 20.59 3.55
C LYS A 472 -19.50 21.97 2.99
N ILE A 473 -19.19 22.20 1.72
CA ILE A 473 -19.57 23.44 1.02
C ILE A 473 -20.88 23.20 0.29
N GLU A 474 -21.87 24.06 0.54
CA GLU A 474 -23.22 23.97 -0.04
C GLU A 474 -23.38 24.90 -1.25
N ALA A 475 -22.80 26.10 -1.20
CA ALA A 475 -22.91 27.09 -2.27
C ALA A 475 -21.65 27.96 -2.36
N VAL A 476 -21.38 28.52 -3.54
CA VAL A 476 -20.24 29.40 -3.81
C VAL A 476 -20.70 30.58 -4.65
N THR A 477 -20.95 31.74 -4.03
CA THR A 477 -21.46 32.92 -4.74
C THR A 477 -20.87 34.20 -4.19
N ASN A 478 -20.75 35.22 -5.03
CA ASN A 478 -20.41 36.60 -4.64
C ASN A 478 -19.14 36.73 -3.76
N GLY A 479 -18.11 35.91 -4.01
CA GLY A 479 -16.87 35.92 -3.22
C GLY A 479 -16.96 35.19 -1.87
N ILE A 480 -17.99 34.37 -1.67
CA ILE A 480 -18.27 33.62 -0.43
C ILE A 480 -18.49 32.14 -0.75
N ALA A 481 -17.90 31.27 0.07
CA ALA A 481 -18.30 29.87 0.18
C ALA A 481 -19.20 29.71 1.43
N GLU A 482 -20.39 29.15 1.24
CA GLU A 482 -21.33 28.78 2.31
C GLU A 482 -21.10 27.32 2.68
N LEU A 483 -20.97 27.05 3.98
CA LEU A 483 -20.67 25.76 4.54
C LEU A 483 -21.79 25.30 5.45
N SER A 484 -21.98 23.99 5.57
CA SER A 484 -22.86 23.37 6.57
C SER A 484 -22.12 22.30 7.35
N CYS A 485 -22.36 22.24 8.66
CA CYS A 485 -21.84 21.19 9.52
C CYS A 485 -22.50 19.85 9.17
N VAL A 486 -21.70 18.81 8.90
CA VAL A 486 -22.22 17.49 8.51
C VAL A 486 -23.02 16.78 9.61
N PHE A 487 -22.91 17.25 10.86
CA PHE A 487 -23.64 16.70 12.00
C PHE A 487 -24.83 17.56 12.43
N SER A 488 -24.61 18.88 12.61
CA SER A 488 -25.63 19.77 13.18
C SER A 488 -26.43 20.56 12.13
N GLY A 489 -25.95 20.63 10.88
CA GLY A 489 -26.48 21.53 9.87
C GLY A 489 -26.20 23.02 10.12
N GLU A 490 -25.45 23.37 11.18
CA GLU A 490 -25.03 24.76 11.44
C GLU A 490 -24.27 25.31 10.24
N THR A 491 -24.63 26.51 9.80
CA THR A 491 -24.02 27.14 8.62
C THR A 491 -22.90 28.11 8.99
N LYS A 492 -21.92 28.24 8.08
CA LYS A 492 -20.80 29.19 8.17
C LYS A 492 -20.48 29.78 6.80
N GLU A 493 -19.90 30.96 6.78
CA GLU A 493 -19.47 31.63 5.55
C GLU A 493 -17.95 31.90 5.57
N ILE A 494 -17.32 31.75 4.41
CA ILE A 494 -15.89 32.04 4.22
C ILE A 494 -15.72 32.89 2.97
N VAL A 495 -15.08 34.05 3.13
CA VAL A 495 -14.68 34.89 2.01
C VAL A 495 -13.53 34.23 1.24
N CYS A 496 -13.72 34.02 -0.05
CA CYS A 496 -12.72 33.42 -0.94
C CYS A 496 -12.82 33.98 -2.37
N ASP A 497 -11.70 33.92 -3.08
CA ASP A 497 -11.66 34.26 -4.51
C ASP A 497 -11.95 33.01 -5.34
N PHE A 498 -11.44 31.86 -4.88
CA PHE A 498 -11.59 30.58 -5.58
C PHE A 498 -11.86 29.42 -4.62
N VAL A 499 -12.68 28.48 -5.05
CA VAL A 499 -12.90 27.17 -4.44
C VAL A 499 -12.33 26.09 -5.35
N ILE A 500 -11.58 25.16 -4.76
CA ILE A 500 -11.00 24.00 -5.45
C ILE A 500 -11.66 22.73 -4.91
N PRO A 501 -12.61 22.14 -5.65
CA PRO A 501 -13.21 20.87 -5.27
C PRO A 501 -12.21 19.72 -5.47
N ILE A 502 -11.76 19.12 -4.37
CA ILE A 502 -10.99 17.88 -4.33
C ILE A 502 -11.94 16.81 -3.81
N THR A 503 -12.90 16.42 -4.66
CA THR A 503 -14.03 15.55 -4.29
C THR A 503 -13.91 14.20 -4.99
N ARG A 504 -13.97 14.21 -6.32
CA ARG A 504 -13.86 13.03 -7.18
C ARG A 504 -13.09 13.38 -8.44
N LYS A 505 -12.65 12.33 -9.14
CA LYS A 505 -12.12 12.42 -10.50
C LYS A 505 -13.14 11.90 -11.50
N ILE A 506 -13.23 12.56 -12.64
CA ILE A 506 -14.08 12.20 -13.78
C ILE A 506 -13.19 11.51 -14.83
N PRO A 507 -13.49 10.26 -15.21
CA PRO A 507 -12.76 9.54 -16.25
C PRO A 507 -12.75 10.33 -17.58
N ILE A 508 -11.63 10.30 -18.30
CA ILE A 508 -11.53 10.88 -19.66
C ILE A 508 -11.81 9.75 -20.66
N THR A 509 -13.08 9.59 -21.06
CA THR A 509 -13.53 8.47 -21.90
C THR A 509 -13.92 8.85 -23.32
N ASP A 510 -13.84 10.14 -23.69
CA ASP A 510 -14.34 10.65 -24.98
C ASP A 510 -13.86 9.81 -26.18
N LEU A 511 -12.56 9.49 -26.24
CA LEU A 511 -11.97 8.66 -27.30
C LEU A 511 -12.51 7.22 -27.29
N TYR A 512 -12.65 6.62 -26.11
CA TYR A 512 -13.16 5.26 -25.97
C TYR A 512 -14.64 5.18 -26.38
N ASP A 513 -15.45 6.13 -25.92
CA ASP A 513 -16.88 6.18 -26.19
C ASP A 513 -17.14 6.42 -27.69
N ASP A 514 -16.37 7.32 -28.32
CA ASP A 514 -16.44 7.57 -29.76
C ASP A 514 -16.06 6.33 -30.58
N LEU A 515 -14.94 5.66 -30.27
CA LEU A 515 -14.57 4.39 -30.91
C LEU A 515 -15.63 3.30 -30.72
N CYS A 516 -16.25 3.24 -29.53
CA CYS A 516 -17.31 2.29 -29.23
C CYS A 516 -18.64 2.61 -29.93
N SER A 517 -18.85 3.84 -30.40
CA SER A 517 -19.98 4.21 -31.25
C SER A 517 -19.79 3.74 -32.71
N LYS A 518 -18.53 3.62 -33.16
CA LYS A 518 -18.12 3.24 -34.54
C LYS A 518 -17.80 1.74 -34.70
N LYS A 519 -18.58 0.85 -34.08
CA LYS A 519 -18.26 -0.61 -34.01
C LYS A 519 -18.07 -1.29 -35.36
N GLN A 520 -18.77 -0.86 -36.41
CA GLN A 520 -18.62 -1.49 -37.72
C GLN A 520 -17.28 -1.11 -38.37
N GLU A 521 -16.96 0.19 -38.40
CA GLU A 521 -15.68 0.70 -38.89
C GLU A 521 -14.49 0.12 -38.12
N PHE A 522 -14.63 -0.08 -36.81
CA PHE A 522 -13.66 -0.79 -35.97
C PHE A 522 -13.31 -2.19 -36.50
N ARG A 523 -14.32 -2.99 -36.88
CA ARG A 523 -14.11 -4.34 -37.43
C ARG A 523 -13.52 -4.28 -38.83
N ASP A 524 -13.99 -3.35 -39.65
CA ASP A 524 -13.56 -3.19 -41.03
C ASP A 524 -12.07 -2.78 -41.11
N ASN A 525 -11.57 -2.06 -40.10
CA ASN A 525 -10.15 -1.67 -39.97
C ASN A 525 -9.28 -2.71 -39.22
N GLY A 526 -9.80 -3.93 -38.99
CA GLY A 526 -9.02 -5.04 -38.44
C GLY A 526 -8.67 -4.91 -36.94
N ILE A 527 -9.36 -4.03 -36.22
CA ILE A 527 -9.21 -3.93 -34.76
C ILE A 527 -10.06 -5.06 -34.13
N GLU A 528 -9.43 -5.88 -33.30
CA GLU A 528 -10.03 -7.03 -32.61
C GLU A 528 -10.58 -6.65 -31.23
N LYS A 529 -9.90 -5.74 -30.50
CA LYS A 529 -10.25 -5.40 -29.12
C LYS A 529 -9.97 -3.93 -28.80
N ILE A 530 -10.90 -3.30 -28.09
CA ILE A 530 -10.70 -2.00 -27.43
C ILE A 530 -11.02 -2.16 -25.95
N MET A 531 -10.18 -1.60 -25.09
CA MET A 531 -10.43 -1.55 -23.65
C MET A 531 -9.95 -0.23 -23.05
N LYS A 532 -10.61 0.21 -21.99
CA LYS A 532 -10.15 1.32 -21.14
C LYS A 532 -9.54 0.76 -19.87
N ILE A 533 -8.50 1.40 -19.36
CA ILE A 533 -7.74 0.94 -18.18
C ILE A 533 -7.37 2.10 -17.26
N GLY A 534 -6.98 1.77 -16.03
CA GLY A 534 -6.51 2.73 -15.03
C GLY A 534 -7.56 3.77 -14.66
N ASP A 535 -7.13 5.02 -14.49
CA ASP A 535 -8.02 6.11 -14.08
C ASP A 535 -9.13 6.40 -15.14
N ALA A 536 -8.93 6.03 -16.42
CA ALA A 536 -9.98 6.16 -17.46
C ALA A 536 -11.09 5.11 -17.34
N GLU A 537 -10.81 3.98 -16.69
CA GLU A 537 -11.80 2.97 -16.37
C GLU A 537 -12.49 3.30 -15.03
N ALA A 538 -11.69 3.48 -13.99
CA ALA A 538 -12.14 3.79 -12.64
C ALA A 538 -11.04 4.54 -11.88
N PRO A 539 -11.21 5.85 -11.61
CA PRO A 539 -10.22 6.65 -10.93
C PRO A 539 -9.86 6.10 -9.55
N SER A 540 -8.56 5.98 -9.27
CA SER A 540 -8.06 5.34 -8.05
C SER A 540 -6.66 5.85 -7.67
N ILE A 541 -6.03 5.16 -6.71
CA ILE A 541 -4.62 5.36 -6.33
C ILE A 541 -3.70 4.87 -7.45
N ILE A 542 -2.48 5.40 -7.50
CA ILE A 542 -1.48 5.03 -8.54
C ILE A 542 -1.23 3.52 -8.59
N ALA A 543 -1.24 2.84 -7.42
CA ALA A 543 -1.06 1.39 -7.37
C ALA A 543 -2.12 0.62 -8.16
N ALA A 544 -3.38 1.07 -8.13
CA ALA A 544 -4.46 0.46 -8.89
C ALA A 544 -4.32 0.72 -10.40
N ALA A 545 -3.83 1.90 -10.80
CA ALA A 545 -3.55 2.20 -12.20
C ALA A 545 -2.40 1.32 -12.74
N VAL A 546 -1.31 1.17 -12.00
CA VAL A 546 -0.21 0.25 -12.35
C VAL A 546 -0.71 -1.19 -12.44
N HIS A 547 -1.46 -1.66 -11.43
CA HIS A 547 -2.04 -3.00 -11.44
C HIS A 547 -2.99 -3.22 -12.63
N SER A 548 -3.83 -2.24 -12.96
CA SER A 548 -4.72 -2.29 -14.12
C SER A 548 -3.92 -2.44 -15.43
N GLY A 549 -2.85 -1.66 -15.59
CA GLY A 549 -1.95 -1.78 -16.74
C GLY A 549 -1.32 -3.17 -16.88
N TYR A 550 -0.77 -3.72 -15.79
CA TYR A 550 -0.18 -5.06 -15.78
C TYR A 550 -1.24 -6.12 -16.13
N ARG A 551 -2.39 -6.08 -15.45
CA ARG A 551 -3.48 -7.04 -15.63
C ARG A 551 -3.97 -7.07 -17.07
N SER A 552 -4.26 -5.90 -17.63
CA SER A 552 -4.80 -5.78 -18.98
C SER A 552 -3.84 -6.27 -20.06
N ALA A 553 -2.52 -6.12 -19.83
CA ALA A 553 -1.52 -6.68 -20.73
C ALA A 553 -1.50 -8.21 -20.68
N ILE A 554 -1.48 -8.82 -19.48
CA ILE A 554 -1.49 -10.28 -19.32
C ILE A 554 -2.78 -10.91 -19.88
N GLU A 555 -3.93 -10.26 -19.66
CA GLU A 555 -5.25 -10.75 -20.10
C GLU A 555 -5.59 -10.38 -21.56
N ILE A 556 -4.67 -9.75 -22.30
CA ILE A 556 -4.96 -9.29 -23.67
C ILE A 556 -5.26 -10.45 -24.62
N ASP A 557 -4.54 -11.56 -24.47
CA ASP A 557 -4.63 -12.76 -25.31
C ASP A 557 -5.62 -13.81 -24.75
N ASN A 558 -5.93 -13.77 -23.45
CA ASN A 558 -6.85 -14.69 -22.78
C ASN A 558 -7.71 -13.91 -21.76
N PRO A 559 -8.84 -13.32 -22.17
CA PRO A 559 -9.75 -12.70 -21.22
C PRO A 559 -10.34 -13.78 -20.29
N ALA A 560 -10.27 -13.53 -18.98
CA ALA A 560 -10.87 -14.36 -17.94
C ALA A 560 -12.40 -14.38 -18.01
#